data_AF-A0A1H2TRC6-F1
#
_entry.id   AF-A0A1H2TRC6-F1
#
_cell.length_a   1.000
_cell.length_b   1.000
_cell.length_c   1.000
_cell.angle_alpha   90.00
_cell.angle_beta   90.00
_cell.angle_gamma   90.00
#
_symmetry.space_group_name_H-M   'P 1'
#
loop_
_entity.id
_entity.type
_entity.pdbx_description
1 polymer ?
#
loop_
_entity_poly.entity_id
_entity_poly.type
_entity_poly.pdbx_seq_one_letter_code
_entity_poly.pdbx_strand_id
1 'polypeptide(L)'
;MERLSKDTIAVYKNFESLRKAFGLPKIKKQTKDKTKLAKQRETFAGKHVCRACGKPMVMDLNTNIMVCSNPDCKGIKHTKTDVEGNTKTWYSPSFFLLNEKSAEIANNIFA
;
A
#
# COMPACT_ATOMS: atom_id res chain seq x y z
N MET A 1 -21.38 -26.76 -11.26
CA MET A 1 -20.86 -27.90 -10.47
C MET A 1 -19.62 -28.40 -11.16
N GLU A 2 -18.43 -27.98 -10.71
CA GLU A 2 -17.15 -28.45 -11.27
C GLU A 2 -16.84 -29.85 -10.73
N ARG A 3 -16.56 -30.80 -11.63
CA ARG A 3 -16.18 -32.17 -11.30
C ARG A 3 -14.68 -32.23 -11.04
N LEU A 4 -14.27 -32.36 -9.78
CA LEU A 4 -12.89 -32.64 -9.39
C LEU A 4 -12.60 -34.15 -9.52
N SER A 5 -11.44 -34.51 -10.10
CA SER A 5 -11.02 -35.90 -10.28
C SER A 5 -10.62 -36.55 -8.94
N LYS A 6 -10.74 -37.89 -8.85
CA LYS A 6 -10.55 -38.69 -7.62
C LYS A 6 -9.19 -38.50 -6.92
N ASP A 7 -8.18 -37.99 -7.62
CA ASP A 7 -6.82 -37.82 -7.09
C ASP A 7 -6.39 -36.34 -6.97
N THR A 8 -7.32 -35.39 -7.16
CA THR A 8 -7.01 -33.98 -6.89
C THR A 8 -7.21 -33.73 -5.40
N ILE A 9 -6.14 -33.82 -4.60
CA ILE A 9 -6.13 -33.20 -3.28
C ILE A 9 -6.25 -31.70 -3.54
N ALA A 10 -7.46 -31.17 -3.42
CA ALA A 10 -7.69 -29.74 -3.40
C ALA A 10 -6.83 -29.18 -2.25
N VAL A 11 -5.68 -28.60 -2.58
CA VAL A 11 -4.82 -27.93 -1.61
C VAL A 11 -5.56 -26.66 -1.21
N TYR A 12 -6.42 -26.76 -0.19
CA TYR A 12 -7.05 -25.63 0.44
C TYR A 12 -5.95 -24.79 1.11
N LYS A 13 -5.35 -23.88 0.34
CA LYS A 13 -4.26 -23.01 0.82
C LYS A 13 -4.67 -22.09 1.98
N ASN A 14 -5.96 -22.01 2.29
CA ASN A 14 -6.52 -21.02 3.22
C ASN A 14 -7.27 -21.69 4.39
N PHE A 15 -6.56 -22.45 5.22
CA PHE A 15 -7.08 -22.96 6.50
C PHE A 15 -7.11 -21.90 7.61
N GLU A 16 -7.38 -20.63 7.27
CA GLU A 16 -7.34 -19.54 8.25
C GLU A 16 -8.42 -19.68 9.32
N SER A 17 -9.60 -20.15 8.91
CA SER A 17 -10.71 -20.51 9.81
C SER A 17 -10.34 -21.66 10.75
N LEU A 18 -9.72 -22.72 10.24
CA LEU A 18 -9.27 -23.84 11.07
C LEU A 18 -8.17 -23.43 12.05
N ARG A 19 -7.21 -22.59 11.64
CA ARG A 19 -6.15 -22.11 12.57
C ARG A 19 -6.73 -21.42 13.80
N LYS A 20 -7.77 -20.61 13.65
CA LYS A 20 -8.47 -20.00 14.80
C LYS A 20 -9.12 -21.06 15.68
N ALA A 21 -9.80 -22.04 15.09
CA ALA A 21 -10.44 -23.13 15.83
C ALA A 21 -9.44 -24.01 16.61
N PHE A 22 -8.23 -24.20 16.08
CA PHE A 22 -7.16 -24.97 16.71
C PHE A 22 -6.20 -24.12 17.58
N GLY A 23 -6.51 -22.84 17.83
CA GLY A 23 -5.65 -21.96 18.64
C GLY A 23 -4.27 -21.66 18.04
N LEU A 24 -4.09 -21.90 16.74
CA LEU A 24 -2.82 -21.71 16.06
C LEU A 24 -2.57 -20.20 15.80
N PRO A 25 -1.31 -19.75 15.93
CA PRO A 25 -0.97 -18.34 15.70
C PRO A 25 -1.24 -17.95 14.23
N LYS A 26 -1.60 -16.66 14.06
CA LYS A 26 -1.79 -16.04 12.74
C LYS A 26 -0.53 -16.19 11.89
N ILE A 27 -0.72 -16.42 10.60
CA ILE A 27 0.39 -16.52 9.65
C ILE A 27 0.97 -15.12 9.46
N LYS A 28 2.23 -14.93 9.87
CA LYS A 28 3.01 -13.74 9.52
C LYS A 28 3.60 -13.97 8.13
N LYS A 29 3.17 -13.18 7.13
CA LYS A 29 3.74 -13.23 5.76
C LYS A 29 5.06 -12.43 5.66
N GLN A 30 5.45 -11.71 6.72
CA GLN A 30 6.71 -10.97 6.80
C GLN A 30 7.92 -11.91 6.83
N THR A 31 8.95 -11.57 6.06
CA THR A 31 10.23 -12.29 6.09
C THR A 31 10.97 -12.04 7.40
N LYS A 32 11.60 -13.08 7.97
CA LYS A 32 12.48 -12.94 9.16
C LYS A 32 13.86 -12.37 8.80
N ASP A 33 14.25 -12.45 7.53
CA ASP A 33 15.53 -11.93 7.05
C ASP A 33 15.46 -10.40 6.92
N LYS A 34 16.20 -9.71 7.79
CA LYS A 34 16.24 -8.24 7.87
C LYS A 34 16.72 -7.60 6.56
N THR A 35 17.64 -8.24 5.83
CA THR A 35 18.19 -7.68 4.59
C THR A 35 17.16 -7.71 3.46
N LYS A 36 16.39 -8.81 3.35
CA LYS A 36 15.29 -8.93 2.41
C LYS A 36 14.15 -7.97 2.75
N LEU A 37 13.86 -7.79 4.04
CA LEU A 37 12.84 -6.85 4.49
C LEU A 37 13.20 -5.41 4.12
N ALA A 38 14.46 -4.99 4.31
CA ALA A 38 14.93 -3.67 3.92
C ALA A 38 14.79 -3.44 2.40
N LYS A 39 15.24 -4.40 1.58
CA LYS A 39 15.08 -4.33 0.11
C LYS A 39 13.62 -4.24 -0.33
N GLN A 40 12.72 -4.97 0.35
CA GLN A 40 11.28 -4.89 0.08
C GLN A 40 10.71 -3.50 0.42
N ARG A 41 11.13 -2.91 1.55
CA ARG A 41 10.76 -1.53 1.92
C ARG A 41 11.24 -0.51 0.90
N GLU A 42 12.50 -0.59 0.49
CA GLU A 42 13.09 0.30 -0.52
C GLU A 42 12.38 0.17 -1.86
N THR A 43 12.15 -1.06 -2.33
CA THR A 43 11.45 -1.31 -3.60
C THR A 43 10.01 -0.79 -3.55
N PHE A 44 9.34 -0.92 -2.40
CA PHE A 44 7.99 -0.41 -2.21
C PHE A 44 7.97 1.13 -2.19
N ALA A 45 8.88 1.76 -1.44
CA ALA A 45 9.00 3.22 -1.36
C ALA A 45 9.37 3.84 -2.73
N GLY A 46 10.25 3.19 -3.50
CA GLY A 46 10.63 3.65 -4.84
C GLY A 46 9.49 3.65 -5.86
N LYS A 47 8.44 2.84 -5.66
CA LYS A 47 7.22 2.86 -6.50
C LYS A 47 6.24 3.97 -6.10
N HIS A 48 6.32 4.44 -4.86
CA HIS A 48 5.37 5.39 -4.29
C HIS A 48 6.09 6.71 -4.01
N VAL A 49 6.20 7.53 -5.05
CA VAL A 49 6.89 8.81 -5.02
C VAL A 49 5.89 9.95 -5.14
N CYS A 50 6.10 11.03 -4.40
CA CYS A 50 5.26 12.21 -4.44
C CYS A 50 5.35 12.91 -5.80
N ARG A 51 4.19 13.17 -6.42
CA ARG A 51 4.12 13.84 -7.73
C ARG A 51 4.54 15.31 -7.68
N ALA A 52 4.47 15.94 -6.51
CA ALA A 52 4.80 17.35 -6.35
C ALA A 52 6.30 17.59 -6.06
N CYS A 53 6.91 16.79 -5.18
CA CYS A 53 8.29 17.02 -4.74
C CYS A 53 9.27 15.90 -5.13
N GLY A 54 8.81 14.80 -5.73
CA GLY A 54 9.68 13.70 -6.16
C GLY A 54 10.29 12.87 -5.03
N LYS A 55 9.93 13.14 -3.76
CA LYS A 55 10.42 12.36 -2.60
C LYS A 55 9.54 11.13 -2.34
N PRO A 56 10.09 10.04 -1.76
CA PRO A 56 9.31 8.85 -1.39
C PRO A 56 8.18 9.22 -0.43
N MET A 57 7.01 8.59 -0.61
CA MET A 57 5.89 8.70 0.30
C MET A 57 6.04 7.73 1.47
N VAL A 58 5.39 8.07 2.59
CA VAL A 58 5.34 7.25 3.80
C VAL A 58 3.96 6.63 3.90
N MET A 59 3.91 5.36 4.31
CA MET A 59 2.65 4.68 4.62
C MET A 59 2.14 5.16 5.97
N ASP A 60 0.89 5.60 6.04
CA ASP A 60 0.19 5.74 7.31
C ASP A 60 -0.29 4.35 7.75
N LEU A 61 0.29 3.81 8.83
CA LEU A 61 0.06 2.43 9.30
C LEU A 61 -1.40 2.13 9.69
N ASN A 62 -2.19 3.17 9.96
CA ASN A 62 -3.59 3.03 10.32
C ASN A 62 -4.53 3.06 9.10
N THR A 63 -4.02 3.43 7.92
CA THR A 63 -4.82 3.60 6.71
C THR A 63 -4.15 2.94 5.49
N ASN A 64 -4.89 2.84 4.38
CA ASN A 64 -4.35 2.32 3.11
C ASN A 64 -3.74 3.44 2.25
N ILE A 65 -3.26 4.51 2.87
CA ILE A 65 -2.88 5.75 2.19
C ILE A 65 -1.37 5.96 2.33
N MET A 66 -0.74 6.26 1.19
CA MET A 66 0.62 6.76 1.13
C MET A 66 0.56 8.29 1.10
N VAL A 67 1.24 8.94 2.04
CA VAL A 67 1.26 10.40 2.20
C VAL A 67 2.66 10.95 2.01
N CYS A 68 2.76 12.18 1.49
CA CYS A 68 4.03 12.89 1.45
C CYS A 68 4.37 13.40 2.85
N SER A 69 5.52 12.98 3.40
CA SER A 69 6.02 13.42 4.72
C SER A 69 6.92 14.66 4.65
N ASN A 70 7.16 15.21 3.46
CA ASN A 70 8.10 16.32 3.29
C ASN A 70 7.45 17.67 3.70
N PRO A 71 7.95 18.34 4.75
CA PRO A 71 7.37 19.61 5.22
C PRO A 71 7.50 20.74 4.19
N ASP A 72 8.54 20.71 3.35
CA ASP A 72 8.76 21.72 2.31
C ASP A 72 7.86 21.53 1.07
N CYS A 73 7.10 20.43 1.02
CA CYS A 73 6.26 20.12 -0.12
C CYS A 73 4.97 20.95 -0.10
N LYS A 74 4.90 21.99 -0.94
CA LYS A 74 3.69 22.81 -1.13
C LYS A 74 2.50 22.03 -1.73
N GLY A 75 2.74 20.88 -2.34
CA GLY A 75 1.71 20.05 -2.97
C GLY A 75 1.56 20.32 -4.47
N ILE A 76 0.54 19.72 -5.08
CA ILE A 76 0.29 19.84 -6.52
C ILE A 76 -0.39 21.19 -6.76
N LYS A 77 0.23 22.03 -7.59
CA LYS A 77 -0.31 23.34 -7.98
C LYS A 77 -1.41 23.15 -9.00
N HIS A 78 -2.58 23.71 -8.73
CA HIS A 78 -3.69 23.82 -9.65
C HIS A 78 -3.95 25.29 -9.97
N THR A 79 -4.21 25.59 -11.23
CA THR A 79 -4.55 26.93 -11.70
C THR A 79 -5.82 26.86 -12.51
N LYS A 80 -6.79 27.71 -12.18
CA LYS A 80 -8.01 27.90 -12.97
C LYS A 80 -8.20 29.38 -13.26
N THR A 81 -8.49 29.69 -14.50
CA THR A 81 -8.85 31.03 -14.93
C THR A 81 -10.37 31.15 -14.94
N ASP A 82 -10.89 32.11 -14.18
CA ASP A 82 -12.32 32.44 -14.20
C ASP A 82 -12.67 33.25 -15.47
N VAL A 83 -13.96 33.32 -15.81
CA VAL A 83 -14.46 34.00 -17.03
C VAL A 83 -14.10 35.49 -17.07
N GLU A 84 -13.84 36.11 -15.92
CA GLU A 84 -13.41 37.51 -15.76
C GLU A 84 -11.88 37.70 -15.83
N GLY A 85 -11.10 36.67 -16.19
CA GLY A 85 -9.64 36.75 -16.36
C GLY A 85 -8.83 36.65 -15.06
N ASN A 86 -9.49 36.53 -13.90
CA ASN A 86 -8.81 36.30 -12.63
C ASN A 86 -8.28 34.86 -12.52
N THR A 87 -7.00 34.70 -12.18
CA THR A 87 -6.36 33.38 -12.04
C THR A 87 -6.36 32.95 -10.57
N LYS A 88 -7.12 31.89 -10.24
CA LYS A 88 -7.08 31.27 -8.91
C LYS A 88 -6.08 30.12 -8.89
N THR A 89 -5.15 30.17 -7.94
CA THR A 89 -4.19 29.11 -7.69
C THR A 89 -4.49 28.44 -6.35
N TRP A 90 -4.59 27.11 -6.32
CA TRP A 90 -4.66 26.35 -5.07
C TRP A 90 -3.71 25.15 -5.10
N TYR A 91 -3.39 24.63 -3.93
CA TYR A 91 -2.49 23.49 -3.77
C TYR A 91 -3.22 22.32 -3.13
N SER A 92 -3.11 21.12 -3.70
CA SER A 92 -3.65 19.89 -3.11
C SER A 92 -2.51 19.01 -2.57
N PRO A 93 -2.65 18.39 -1.39
CA PRO A 93 -1.68 17.43 -0.90
C PRO A 93 -1.59 16.23 -1.85
N SER A 94 -0.38 15.70 -2.03
CA SER A 94 -0.18 14.48 -2.80
C SER A 94 -0.38 13.29 -1.88
N PHE A 95 -1.39 12.48 -2.19
CA PHE A 95 -1.63 11.19 -1.56
C PHE A 95 -1.86 10.12 -2.64
N PHE A 96 -1.59 8.86 -2.29
CA PHE A 96 -1.88 7.72 -3.15
C PHE A 96 -2.62 6.64 -2.36
N LEU A 97 -3.77 6.21 -2.89
CA LEU A 97 -4.56 5.12 -2.32
C LEU A 97 -4.01 3.79 -2.83
N LEU A 98 -3.64 2.92 -1.89
CA LEU A 98 -3.21 1.57 -2.22
C LEU A 98 -4.42 0.69 -2.54
N ASN A 99 -4.32 -0.11 -3.60
CA ASN A 99 -5.23 -1.22 -3.88
C ASN A 99 -5.12 -2.29 -2.78
N GLU A 100 -6.14 -3.13 -2.60
CA GLU A 100 -6.19 -4.18 -1.56
C GLU A 100 -4.90 -5.02 -1.50
N LYS A 101 -4.42 -5.51 -2.65
CA LYS A 101 -3.17 -6.29 -2.74
C LYS A 101 -1.94 -5.50 -2.31
N SER A 102 -1.83 -4.24 -2.71
CA SER A 102 -0.70 -3.40 -2.32
C SER A 102 -0.75 -2.98 -0.86
N ALA A 103 -1.96 -2.79 -0.30
CA ALA A 103 -2.16 -2.55 1.12
C ALA A 103 -1.78 -3.78 1.95
N GLU A 104 -2.15 -4.99 1.53
CA GLU A 104 -1.69 -6.23 2.15
C GLU A 104 -0.16 -6.34 2.14
N ILE A 105 0.47 -6.08 0.99
CA ILE A 105 1.95 -6.12 0.88
C ILE A 105 2.57 -5.10 1.82
N ALA A 106 2.05 -3.87 1.84
CA ALA A 106 2.56 -2.80 2.67
C ALA A 106 2.42 -3.14 4.17
N ASN A 107 1.24 -3.62 4.59
CA ASN A 107 1.02 -4.11 5.96
C ASN A 107 1.99 -5.22 6.34
N ASN A 108 2.28 -6.17 5.44
CA ASN A 108 3.23 -7.24 5.76
C ASN A 108 4.69 -6.77 5.87
N ILE A 109 5.05 -5.66 5.24
CA ILE A 109 6.42 -5.13 5.20
C ILE A 109 6.65 -4.11 6.33
N PHE A 110 5.65 -3.29 6.64
CA PHE A 110 5.74 -2.18 7.58
C PHE A 110 5.13 -2.44 8.96
N ALA A 111 4.30 -3.49 9.13
CA ALA A 111 3.83 -3.94 10.45
C ALA A 111 4.88 -4.71 11.26
#